data_AF-A0A6A4VYX7-F1
#
_entry.id   AF-A0A6A4VYX7-F1
#
_cell.length_a   1.000
_cell.length_b   1.000
_cell.length_c   1.000
_cell.angle_alpha   90.00
_cell.angle_beta   90.00
_cell.angle_gamma   90.00
#
_symmetry.space_group_name_H-M   'P 1'
#
loop_
_entity.id
_entity.type
_entity.pdbx_description
1 polymer ?
#
loop_
_entity_poly.entity_id
_entity_poly.type
_entity_poly.pdbx_seq_one_letter_code
_entity_poly.pdbx_strand_id
1 'polypeptide(L)'
;MDTDSAMEVDLTGDSASAEPSLPENNSPDLMREGFKYFKRRKPPPDLSNVIDFDQCEAEGLHGNVKPYQLLIPDDPTAFQELGLIHPQEWKAFSLESHPGMILLRNPFTPAGQRHWAGRCVRDLPGHPNKTNLDAQGLLPPGGNWWKHCLDGADWERLKKLRWVTLGFHHDWETKLYNLCDRSPFPSDLARLASLLAGCVGWPSYSPEAAIVNFYHWDSTLAPHTDHSEWDMTAPLLSLSFGQSAVFLLGGRDRCQAPVALYLRSGDVLVMAGPSRLSYHAVPRLMPATDARWHDGKRKLSADCCGQPKLARVAAAANGDVTHHRDVIRCECESGGGGGGTDPVIEYLSRSRINVNVRQVFPRGLMLRPEDP
;
A
#
# COMPACT_ATOMS: atom_id res chain seq x y z
N MET A 1 -7.95 -14.34 55.47
CA MET A 1 -9.18 -14.91 54.88
C MET A 1 -9.86 -13.80 54.10
N ASP A 2 -9.68 -13.61 52.81
CA ASP A 2 -8.76 -14.16 51.83
C ASP A 2 -8.56 -13.08 50.76
N THR A 3 -7.34 -12.98 50.26
CA THR A 3 -6.95 -12.25 49.06
C THR A 3 -7.25 -13.14 47.87
N ASP A 4 -7.97 -12.66 46.85
CA ASP A 4 -8.08 -13.38 45.59
C ASP A 4 -7.51 -12.57 44.43
N SER A 5 -6.58 -13.22 43.76
CA SER A 5 -5.67 -12.74 42.74
C SER A 5 -6.27 -13.06 41.37
N ALA A 6 -6.29 -12.09 40.46
CA ALA A 6 -6.68 -12.30 39.08
C ALA A 6 -5.68 -13.26 38.39
N MET A 7 -6.18 -14.37 37.87
CA MET A 7 -5.44 -15.35 37.08
C MET A 7 -5.27 -14.84 35.64
N GLU A 8 -4.02 -14.73 35.19
CA GLU A 8 -3.64 -14.76 33.78
C GLU A 8 -3.78 -16.20 33.27
N VAL A 9 -4.48 -16.38 32.15
CA VAL A 9 -4.65 -17.70 31.52
C VAL A 9 -3.68 -17.79 30.35
N ASP A 10 -2.61 -18.55 30.58
CA ASP A 10 -1.62 -18.98 29.59
C ASP A 10 -2.16 -20.24 28.89
N LEU A 11 -2.38 -20.18 27.58
CA LEU A 11 -2.85 -21.31 26.77
C LEU A 11 -1.70 -21.84 25.92
N THR A 12 -0.85 -22.68 26.52
CA THR A 12 0.04 -23.58 25.78
C THR A 12 -0.08 -24.99 26.33
N GLY A 13 -0.75 -25.87 25.60
CA GLY A 13 -0.81 -27.29 25.87
C GLY A 13 -0.62 -28.06 24.57
N ASP A 14 0.64 -28.29 24.19
CA ASP A 14 1.02 -29.09 23.03
C ASP A 14 1.45 -30.49 23.50
N SER A 15 0.78 -31.54 23.03
CA SER A 15 1.13 -32.93 23.27
C SER A 15 2.23 -33.36 22.29
N ALA A 16 3.42 -33.63 22.81
CA ALA A 16 4.60 -34.00 22.03
C ALA A 16 4.51 -35.42 21.43
N SER A 17 4.45 -35.51 20.11
CA SER A 17 4.98 -36.65 19.34
C SER A 17 6.33 -36.24 18.75
N ALA A 18 7.41 -36.84 19.26
CA ALA A 18 8.79 -36.49 18.89
C ALA A 18 9.15 -37.00 17.48
N GLU A 19 9.09 -36.11 16.49
CA GLU A 19 9.86 -36.26 15.26
C GLU A 19 11.31 -35.80 15.48
N PRO A 20 12.30 -36.40 14.80
CA PRO A 20 13.71 -36.07 15.00
C PRO A 20 13.97 -34.62 14.57
N SER A 21 14.29 -33.76 15.54
CA SER A 21 14.66 -32.37 15.34
C SER A 21 15.89 -32.27 14.43
N LEU A 22 15.71 -31.67 13.25
CA LEU A 22 16.82 -31.15 12.45
C LEU A 22 17.67 -30.23 13.33
N PRO A 23 19.01 -30.21 13.17
CA PRO A 23 19.89 -29.41 14.03
C PRO A 23 19.46 -27.95 14.01
N GLU A 24 19.23 -27.36 15.19
CA GLU A 24 18.94 -25.93 15.35
C GLU A 24 20.03 -25.13 14.64
N ASN A 25 19.65 -24.50 13.53
CA ASN A 25 20.55 -23.71 12.73
C ASN A 25 20.90 -22.44 13.53
N ASN A 26 22.09 -22.44 14.14
CA ASN A 26 22.61 -21.40 15.04
C ASN A 26 22.99 -20.10 14.30
N SER A 27 22.38 -19.84 13.14
CA SER A 27 22.65 -18.68 12.30
C SER A 27 21.93 -17.44 12.83
N PRO A 28 22.59 -16.26 12.83
CA PRO A 28 22.00 -15.04 13.39
C PRO A 28 20.82 -14.54 12.54
N ASP A 29 19.74 -14.13 13.20
CA ASP A 29 18.57 -13.51 12.56
C ASP A 29 18.84 -12.02 12.29
N LEU A 30 19.65 -11.76 11.25
CA LEU A 30 20.05 -10.40 10.85
C LEU A 30 18.86 -9.55 10.42
N MET A 31 17.79 -10.16 9.90
CA MET A 31 16.55 -9.47 9.57
C MET A 31 15.89 -8.88 10.83
N ARG A 32 15.79 -9.67 11.91
CA ARG A 32 15.22 -9.23 13.19
C ARG A 32 16.12 -8.21 13.88
N GLU A 33 17.45 -8.35 13.78
CA GLU A 33 18.39 -7.36 14.29
C GLU A 33 18.23 -6.01 13.59
N GLY A 34 18.18 -5.99 12.26
CA GLY A 34 17.90 -4.79 11.46
C GLY A 34 16.56 -4.15 11.83
N PHE A 35 15.51 -4.95 11.99
CA PHE A 35 14.21 -4.46 12.44
C PHE A 35 14.28 -3.78 13.82
N LYS A 36 14.91 -4.42 14.81
CA LYS A 36 15.08 -3.87 16.16
C LYS A 36 15.87 -2.55 16.12
N TYR A 37 16.93 -2.50 15.33
CA TYR A 37 17.76 -1.31 15.15
C TYR A 37 16.93 -0.12 14.65
N PHE A 38 16.21 -0.28 13.53
CA PHE A 38 15.41 0.81 12.97
C PHE A 38 14.17 1.16 13.82
N LYS A 39 13.60 0.21 14.57
CA LYS A 39 12.48 0.45 15.50
C LYS A 39 12.89 1.23 16.76
N ARG A 40 14.16 1.19 17.17
CA ARG A 40 14.66 1.77 18.44
C ARG A 40 14.44 3.28 18.54
N ARG A 41 13.88 3.78 19.65
CA ARG A 41 13.63 5.23 19.84
C ARG A 41 14.80 5.99 20.48
N LYS A 42 15.59 5.32 21.33
CA LYS A 42 16.69 5.94 22.10
C LYS A 42 17.92 5.01 22.16
N PRO A 43 19.10 5.44 21.67
CA PRO A 43 19.24 6.52 20.68
C PRO A 43 18.46 6.16 19.40
N PRO A 44 17.96 7.13 18.63
CA PRO A 44 17.38 6.84 17.32
C PRO A 44 18.41 6.13 16.42
N PRO A 45 17.96 5.34 15.43
CA PRO A 45 18.87 4.76 14.45
C PRO A 45 19.54 5.85 13.63
N ASP A 46 20.78 5.62 13.22
CA ASP A 46 21.39 6.35 12.11
C ASP A 46 20.68 5.96 10.81
N LEU A 47 20.29 6.97 10.04
CA LEU A 47 19.56 6.85 8.78
C LEU A 47 20.42 7.20 7.56
N SER A 48 21.70 7.50 7.75
CA SER A 48 22.66 7.86 6.68
C SER A 48 22.76 6.81 5.57
N ASN A 49 22.60 5.53 5.91
CA ASN A 49 22.68 4.41 4.98
C ASN A 49 21.32 3.94 4.43
N VAL A 50 20.23 4.65 4.77
CA VAL A 50 18.91 4.34 4.20
C VAL A 50 18.87 4.87 2.77
N ILE A 51 18.59 4.01 1.81
CA ILE A 51 18.56 4.39 0.39
C ILE A 51 17.45 5.41 0.17
N ASP A 52 17.86 6.58 -0.32
CA ASP A 52 16.99 7.68 -0.67
C ASP A 52 16.96 7.87 -2.20
N PHE A 53 15.85 7.45 -2.81
CA PHE A 53 15.63 7.55 -4.25
C PHE A 53 15.37 8.99 -4.75
N ASP A 54 15.14 9.94 -3.85
CA ASP A 54 15.15 11.37 -4.21
C ASP A 54 16.59 11.88 -4.32
N GLN A 55 17.49 11.47 -3.42
CA GLN A 55 18.90 11.89 -3.42
C GLN A 55 19.72 11.20 -4.51
N CYS A 56 19.38 9.95 -4.87
CA CYS A 56 19.95 9.24 -6.00
C CYS A 56 19.86 10.03 -7.32
N GLU A 57 18.92 10.97 -7.43
CA GLU A 57 18.83 11.91 -8.55
C GLU A 57 19.84 13.07 -8.42
N ALA A 58 19.97 13.65 -7.23
CA ALA A 58 20.74 14.85 -7.00
C ALA A 58 22.26 14.59 -6.97
N GLU A 59 22.66 13.45 -6.41
CA GLU A 59 24.07 13.12 -6.13
C GLU A 59 24.62 12.00 -7.02
N GLY A 60 23.76 11.41 -7.85
CA GLY A 60 24.05 10.23 -8.67
C GLY A 60 23.73 8.91 -7.95
N LEU A 61 23.64 7.83 -8.74
CA LEU A 61 23.26 6.51 -8.22
C LEU A 61 24.38 5.90 -7.37
N HIS A 62 24.06 5.52 -6.13
CA HIS A 62 24.92 4.66 -5.33
C HIS A 62 25.00 3.26 -5.94
N GLY A 63 26.15 2.58 -5.83
CA GLY A 63 26.49 1.40 -6.64
C GLY A 63 25.45 0.27 -6.72
N ASN A 64 24.64 0.08 -5.67
CA ASN A 64 23.60 -0.96 -5.60
C ASN A 64 22.27 -0.58 -6.32
N VAL A 65 22.03 0.71 -6.57
CA VAL A 65 20.80 1.22 -7.21
C VAL A 65 21.06 1.42 -8.70
N LYS A 66 20.23 0.86 -9.57
CA LYS A 66 20.30 1.04 -11.03
C LYS A 66 19.00 1.68 -11.55
N PRO A 67 19.02 2.44 -12.65
CA PRO A 67 17.80 2.80 -13.34
C PRO A 67 17.10 1.53 -13.84
N TYR A 68 15.78 1.52 -13.79
CA TYR A 68 14.97 0.46 -14.37
C TYR A 68 14.31 0.96 -15.66
N GLN A 69 14.48 0.22 -16.75
CA GLN A 69 13.89 0.57 -18.04
C GLN A 69 12.42 0.16 -18.08
N LEU A 70 11.52 1.13 -18.18
CA LEU A 70 10.09 0.91 -18.27
C LEU A 70 9.66 0.51 -19.69
N LEU A 71 8.58 -0.29 -19.75
CA LEU A 71 7.85 -0.62 -20.97
C LEU A 71 6.63 0.30 -21.09
N ILE A 72 6.81 1.42 -21.76
CA ILE A 72 5.77 2.44 -21.87
C ILE A 72 4.90 2.16 -23.10
N PRO A 73 3.56 2.05 -22.95
CA PRO A 73 2.66 1.87 -24.09
C PRO A 73 2.54 3.15 -24.93
N ASP A 74 2.17 2.99 -26.20
CA ASP A 74 2.07 4.10 -27.16
C ASP A 74 1.00 5.14 -26.80
N ASP A 75 -0.12 4.71 -26.21
CA ASP A 75 -1.19 5.60 -25.74
C ASP A 75 -1.13 5.77 -24.20
N PRO A 76 -0.62 6.91 -23.69
CA PRO A 76 -0.52 7.18 -22.26
C PRO A 76 -1.82 7.76 -21.67
N THR A 77 -2.91 7.91 -22.44
CA THR A 77 -4.14 8.60 -21.99
C THR A 77 -4.74 7.94 -20.75
N ALA A 78 -4.71 6.60 -20.69
CA ALA A 78 -5.23 5.83 -19.55
C ALA A 78 -4.53 6.15 -18.22
N PHE A 79 -3.25 6.57 -18.25
CA PHE A 79 -2.49 6.93 -17.05
C PHE A 79 -2.98 8.26 -16.47
N GLN A 80 -3.25 9.24 -17.34
CA GLN A 80 -3.76 10.56 -16.93
C GLN A 80 -5.16 10.46 -16.30
N GLU A 81 -6.02 9.59 -16.84
CA GLU A 81 -7.34 9.32 -16.29
C GLU A 81 -7.27 8.85 -14.82
N LEU A 82 -6.22 8.12 -14.46
CA LEU A 82 -5.97 7.57 -13.14
C LEU A 82 -5.10 8.49 -12.25
N GLY A 83 -4.88 9.73 -12.67
CA GLY A 83 -4.15 10.73 -11.90
C GLY A 83 -2.63 10.49 -11.86
N LEU A 84 -2.09 9.75 -12.82
CA LEU A 84 -0.64 9.54 -12.98
C LEU A 84 -0.02 10.64 -13.85
N ILE A 85 1.24 10.97 -13.60
CA ILE A 85 2.05 11.77 -14.53
C ILE A 85 2.38 10.92 -15.76
N HIS A 86 2.86 11.56 -16.82
CA HIS A 86 3.20 10.87 -18.06
C HIS A 86 4.29 9.79 -17.82
N PRO A 87 4.13 8.54 -18.29
CA PRO A 87 5.08 7.46 -17.98
C PRO A 87 6.52 7.72 -18.39
N GLN A 88 6.74 8.52 -19.44
CA GLN A 88 8.08 8.92 -19.90
C GLN A 88 8.80 9.84 -18.89
N GLU A 89 8.06 10.46 -17.97
CA GLU A 89 8.61 11.27 -16.88
C GLU A 89 8.88 10.44 -15.62
N TRP A 90 8.45 9.16 -15.59
CA TRP A 90 8.63 8.31 -14.42
C TRP A 90 10.10 7.99 -14.21
N LYS A 91 10.48 7.96 -12.93
CA LYS A 91 11.78 7.48 -12.51
C LYS A 91 11.58 6.13 -11.86
N ALA A 92 12.23 5.13 -12.43
CA ALA A 92 12.17 3.77 -11.95
C ALA A 92 13.57 3.28 -11.58
N PHE A 93 13.66 2.54 -10.49
CA PHE A 93 14.92 2.04 -9.96
C PHE A 93 14.81 0.56 -9.64
N SER A 94 15.94 -0.15 -9.72
CA SER A 94 16.08 -1.52 -9.23
C SER A 94 17.27 -1.63 -8.29
N LEU A 95 17.33 -2.72 -7.52
CA LEU A 95 18.47 -3.06 -6.69
C LEU A 95 19.20 -4.27 -7.25
N GLU A 96 20.50 -4.13 -7.49
CA GLU A 96 21.35 -5.22 -7.99
C GLU A 96 21.42 -6.38 -6.99
N SER A 97 21.49 -6.06 -5.69
CA SER A 97 21.43 -7.04 -4.59
C SER A 97 20.08 -7.74 -4.42
N HIS A 98 18.99 -7.21 -4.98
CA HIS A 98 17.63 -7.75 -4.82
C HIS A 98 16.90 -7.78 -6.17
N PRO A 99 17.26 -8.71 -7.08
CA PRO A 99 16.62 -8.81 -8.38
C PRO A 99 15.10 -8.98 -8.26
N GLY A 100 14.38 -8.26 -9.11
CA GLY A 100 12.91 -8.23 -9.11
C GLY A 100 12.29 -7.22 -8.14
N MET A 101 13.08 -6.55 -7.31
CA MET A 101 12.66 -5.31 -6.65
C MET A 101 12.72 -4.16 -7.66
N ILE A 102 11.61 -3.46 -7.83
CA ILE A 102 11.51 -2.27 -8.67
C ILE A 102 10.77 -1.18 -7.88
N LEU A 103 11.29 0.05 -7.89
CA LEU A 103 10.62 1.20 -7.31
C LEU A 103 10.25 2.20 -8.40
N LEU A 104 8.97 2.54 -8.52
CA LEU A 104 8.50 3.70 -9.27
C LEU A 104 8.37 4.88 -8.31
N ARG A 105 9.20 5.90 -8.51
CA ARG A 105 9.21 7.09 -7.65
C ARG A 105 8.04 7.98 -8.01
N ASN A 106 7.09 8.11 -7.08
CA ASN A 106 5.89 8.93 -7.19
C ASN A 106 5.37 9.15 -8.63
N PRO A 107 4.80 8.13 -9.29
CA PRO A 107 4.21 8.29 -10.61
C PRO A 107 2.88 9.07 -10.59
N PHE A 108 2.47 9.63 -9.46
CA PHE A 108 1.19 10.31 -9.30
C PHE A 108 1.31 11.82 -9.43
N THR A 109 0.31 12.43 -10.05
CA THR A 109 0.04 13.87 -9.86
C THR A 109 -0.37 14.12 -8.40
N PRO A 110 -0.26 15.35 -7.88
CA PRO A 110 -0.78 15.69 -6.56
C PRO A 110 -2.29 15.41 -6.42
N ALA A 111 -3.07 15.63 -7.50
CA ALA A 111 -4.50 15.31 -7.53
C ALA A 111 -4.75 13.80 -7.47
N GLY A 112 -3.94 13.00 -8.18
CA GLY A 112 -3.95 11.54 -8.12
C GLY A 112 -3.67 11.03 -6.71
N GLN A 113 -2.64 11.54 -6.03
CA GLN A 113 -2.35 11.14 -4.64
C GLN A 113 -3.54 11.42 -3.71
N ARG A 114 -4.15 12.61 -3.81
CA ARG A 114 -5.35 12.94 -3.01
C ARG A 114 -6.52 12.03 -3.33
N HIS A 115 -6.72 11.71 -4.60
CA HIS A 115 -7.78 10.80 -5.01
C HIS A 115 -7.57 9.41 -4.41
N TRP A 116 -6.42 8.77 -4.63
CA TRP A 116 -6.17 7.41 -4.16
C TRP A 116 -6.09 7.29 -2.65
N ALA A 117 -5.47 8.27 -1.96
CA ALA A 117 -5.52 8.33 -0.51
C ALA A 117 -6.96 8.53 0.01
N GLY A 118 -7.73 9.39 -0.65
CA GLY A 118 -9.15 9.58 -0.36
C GLY A 118 -9.94 8.29 -0.55
N ARG A 119 -9.75 7.56 -1.66
CA ARG A 119 -10.36 6.24 -1.91
C ARG A 119 -10.10 5.30 -0.75
N CYS A 120 -8.85 5.22 -0.26
CA CYS A 120 -8.45 4.33 0.83
C CYS A 120 -9.16 4.62 2.16
N VAL A 121 -9.35 5.88 2.52
CA VAL A 121 -9.92 6.24 3.83
C VAL A 121 -11.44 6.38 3.77
N ARG A 122 -11.95 6.93 2.67
CA ARG A 122 -13.35 7.32 2.49
C ARG A 122 -14.22 6.20 1.96
N ASP A 123 -13.73 5.48 0.95
CA ASP A 123 -14.60 4.66 0.09
C ASP A 123 -14.36 3.16 0.33
N LEU A 124 -13.10 2.74 0.34
CA LEU A 124 -12.71 1.33 0.43
C LEU A 124 -13.07 0.64 1.75
N PRO A 125 -13.10 1.29 2.94
CA PRO A 125 -13.51 0.63 4.18
C PRO A 125 -15.02 0.34 4.25
N GLY A 126 -15.82 0.90 3.34
CA GLY A 126 -17.25 0.62 3.29
C GLY A 126 -17.54 -0.82 2.83
N HIS A 127 -18.64 -1.38 3.34
CA HIS A 127 -19.16 -2.66 2.86
C HIS A 127 -19.40 -2.65 1.33
N PRO A 128 -19.19 -3.78 0.63
CA PRO A 128 -19.01 -5.14 1.16
C PRO A 128 -17.57 -5.51 1.55
N ASN A 129 -16.61 -4.58 1.50
CA ASN A 129 -15.24 -4.88 1.89
C ASN A 129 -15.14 -5.17 3.40
N LYS A 130 -14.11 -5.93 3.79
CA LYS A 130 -13.85 -6.27 5.19
C LYS A 130 -12.74 -5.43 5.77
N THR A 131 -12.84 -5.15 7.05
CA THR A 131 -11.92 -4.33 7.84
C THR A 131 -11.66 -4.99 9.19
N ASN A 132 -10.64 -4.51 9.90
CA ASN A 132 -10.39 -4.94 11.28
C ASN A 132 -11.48 -4.50 12.29
N LEU A 133 -12.40 -3.63 11.87
CA LEU A 133 -13.48 -3.09 12.71
C LEU A 133 -14.75 -3.95 12.63
N ASP A 134 -14.92 -4.74 11.57
CA ASP A 134 -16.04 -5.68 11.40
C ASP A 134 -16.08 -6.71 12.52
N ALA A 135 -14.93 -7.31 12.83
CA ALA A 135 -14.77 -8.28 13.90
C ALA A 135 -15.12 -7.71 15.29
N GLN A 136 -15.11 -6.39 15.45
CA GLN A 136 -15.41 -5.68 16.70
C GLN A 136 -16.86 -5.16 16.74
N GLY A 137 -17.64 -5.36 15.67
CA GLY A 137 -18.99 -4.80 15.55
C GLY A 137 -19.02 -3.26 15.53
N LEU A 138 -17.89 -2.62 15.20
CA LEU A 138 -17.74 -1.16 15.25
C LEU A 138 -18.19 -0.45 13.97
N LEU A 139 -18.65 -1.20 12.95
CA LEU A 139 -19.20 -0.65 11.73
C LEU A 139 -20.73 -0.52 11.84
N PRO A 140 -21.28 0.68 11.54
CA PRO A 140 -22.72 0.89 11.61
C PRO A 140 -23.43 0.10 10.49
N PRO A 141 -24.48 -0.67 10.82
CA PRO A 141 -25.19 -1.46 9.82
C PRO A 141 -25.88 -0.56 8.78
N GLY A 142 -25.63 -0.82 7.49
CA GLY A 142 -26.34 -0.19 6.37
C GLY A 142 -26.06 1.31 6.16
N GLY A 143 -25.02 1.86 6.78
CA GLY A 143 -24.68 3.29 6.73
C GLY A 143 -23.52 3.65 5.79
N ASN A 144 -23.41 4.94 5.44
CA ASN A 144 -22.24 5.46 4.73
C ASN A 144 -21.08 5.60 5.74
N TRP A 145 -20.09 4.70 5.66
CA TRP A 145 -18.89 4.67 6.53
C TRP A 145 -18.31 6.07 6.74
N TRP A 146 -18.06 6.80 5.65
CA TRP A 146 -17.42 8.11 5.74
C TRP A 146 -18.26 9.14 6.46
N LYS A 147 -19.56 9.17 6.19
CA LYS A 147 -20.48 10.05 6.92
C LYS A 147 -20.44 9.76 8.42
N HIS A 148 -20.39 8.49 8.81
CA HIS A 148 -20.24 8.11 10.22
C HIS A 148 -18.90 8.54 10.83
N CYS A 149 -17.82 8.59 10.05
CA CYS A 149 -16.55 9.15 10.53
C CYS A 149 -16.60 10.68 10.71
N LEU A 150 -17.44 11.38 9.95
CA LEU A 150 -17.54 12.85 9.98
C LEU A 150 -18.58 13.38 10.96
N ASP A 151 -19.67 12.63 11.21
CA ASP A 151 -20.76 13.03 12.10
C ASP A 151 -20.34 12.87 13.58
N GLY A 152 -19.69 13.91 14.12
CA GLY A 152 -19.52 14.12 15.57
C GLY A 152 -18.39 13.34 16.23
N ALA A 153 -17.22 13.98 16.41
CA ALA A 153 -16.12 13.55 17.31
C ALA A 153 -15.54 12.13 17.14
N ASP A 154 -16.05 11.29 16.24
CA ASP A 154 -15.70 9.86 16.12
C ASP A 154 -14.52 9.60 15.15
N TRP A 155 -13.57 10.54 15.07
CA TRP A 155 -12.25 10.31 14.45
C TRP A 155 -11.51 9.13 15.09
N GLU A 156 -11.96 8.69 16.27
CA GLU A 156 -11.50 7.50 16.96
C GLU A 156 -11.64 6.21 16.11
N ARG A 157 -12.68 6.06 15.28
CA ARG A 157 -12.78 4.89 14.40
C ARG A 157 -11.71 4.89 13.32
N LEU A 158 -11.45 6.05 12.71
CA LEU A 158 -10.34 6.21 11.76
C LEU A 158 -8.99 5.91 12.42
N LYS A 159 -8.80 6.29 13.68
CA LYS A 159 -7.60 5.92 14.48
C LYS A 159 -7.53 4.44 14.83
N LYS A 160 -8.63 3.70 14.74
CA LYS A 160 -8.70 2.24 15.00
C LYS A 160 -8.62 1.41 13.71
N LEU A 161 -8.82 2.01 12.54
CA LEU A 161 -8.66 1.34 11.26
C LEU A 161 -7.19 0.92 11.07
N ARG A 162 -6.97 -0.36 10.75
CA ARG A 162 -5.64 -0.97 10.60
C ARG A 162 -5.50 -1.65 9.26
N TRP A 163 -6.55 -2.33 8.81
CA TRP A 163 -6.56 -2.96 7.49
C TRP A 163 -7.94 -2.97 6.84
N VAL A 164 -7.95 -3.01 5.51
CA VAL A 164 -9.10 -3.32 4.66
C VAL A 164 -8.67 -4.38 3.65
N THR A 165 -9.50 -5.40 3.40
CA THR A 165 -9.28 -6.39 2.34
C THR A 165 -10.30 -6.22 1.22
N LEU A 166 -9.84 -6.34 -0.03
CA LEU A 166 -10.61 -6.12 -1.26
C LEU A 166 -10.48 -7.32 -2.18
N GLY A 167 -11.53 -7.65 -2.93
CA GLY A 167 -11.51 -8.82 -3.83
C GLY A 167 -11.60 -10.11 -3.03
N PHE A 168 -10.72 -11.07 -3.29
CA PHE A 168 -10.57 -12.24 -2.42
C PHE A 168 -10.04 -11.80 -1.05
N HIS A 169 -10.77 -12.10 0.01
CA HIS A 169 -10.41 -11.71 1.35
C HIS A 169 -9.35 -12.67 1.91
N HIS A 170 -8.28 -12.10 2.48
CA HIS A 170 -7.24 -12.86 3.14
C HIS A 170 -7.77 -13.39 4.47
N ASP A 171 -7.67 -14.70 4.68
CA ASP A 171 -7.95 -15.33 5.95
C ASP A 171 -6.69 -15.28 6.84
N TRP A 172 -6.77 -14.54 7.95
CA TRP A 172 -5.66 -14.34 8.86
C TRP A 172 -5.29 -15.58 9.67
N GLU A 173 -6.21 -16.53 9.84
CA GLU A 173 -6.00 -17.77 10.59
C GLU A 173 -5.33 -18.81 9.71
N THR A 174 -5.92 -19.10 8.55
CA THR A 174 -5.40 -20.10 7.61
C THR A 174 -4.26 -19.58 6.75
N LYS A 175 -4.13 -18.25 6.61
CA LYS A 175 -3.21 -17.54 5.70
C LYS A 175 -3.41 -17.93 4.23
N LEU A 176 -4.64 -18.30 3.86
CA LEU A 176 -5.02 -18.67 2.50
C LEU A 176 -6.11 -17.74 1.98
N TYR A 177 -6.25 -17.71 0.66
CA TYR A 177 -7.42 -17.11 0.01
C TYR A 177 -8.46 -18.19 -0.24
N ASN A 178 -9.72 -17.88 0.07
CA ASN A 178 -10.88 -18.75 -0.16
C ASN A 178 -11.70 -18.23 -1.35
N LEU A 179 -12.20 -19.14 -2.18
CA LEU A 179 -12.94 -18.80 -3.40
C LEU A 179 -14.33 -18.18 -3.14
N CYS A 180 -14.95 -18.57 -2.04
CA CYS A 180 -16.26 -18.09 -1.60
C CYS A 180 -16.16 -16.77 -0.84
N ASP A 181 -15.05 -16.51 -0.14
CA ASP A 181 -14.89 -15.30 0.66
C ASP A 181 -14.33 -14.12 -0.16
N ARG A 182 -15.21 -13.47 -0.92
CA ARG A 182 -14.81 -12.35 -1.77
C ARG A 182 -15.86 -11.25 -1.90
N SER A 183 -15.37 -10.06 -2.18
CA SER A 183 -16.13 -8.89 -2.65
C SER A 183 -15.73 -8.55 -4.08
N PRO A 184 -16.50 -7.73 -4.82
CA PRO A 184 -16.05 -7.20 -6.10
C PRO A 184 -14.75 -6.39 -5.93
N PHE A 185 -13.72 -6.74 -6.68
CA PHE A 185 -12.48 -5.95 -6.69
C PHE A 185 -12.73 -4.58 -7.36
N PRO A 186 -12.30 -3.44 -6.78
CA PRO A 186 -12.54 -2.12 -7.36
C PRO A 186 -11.92 -1.97 -8.76
N SER A 187 -12.75 -1.68 -9.76
CA SER A 187 -12.33 -1.66 -11.17
C SER A 187 -11.32 -0.56 -11.50
N ASP A 188 -11.41 0.58 -10.80
CA ASP A 188 -10.45 1.68 -10.90
C ASP A 188 -9.08 1.27 -10.36
N LEU A 189 -9.03 0.62 -9.20
CA LEU A 189 -7.80 0.09 -8.62
C LEU A 189 -7.21 -1.03 -9.49
N ALA A 190 -8.06 -1.89 -10.08
CA ALA A 190 -7.61 -2.94 -11.00
C ALA A 190 -6.93 -2.31 -12.22
N ARG A 191 -7.57 -1.30 -12.82
CA ARG A 191 -7.01 -0.57 -13.96
C ARG A 191 -5.67 0.08 -13.62
N LEU A 192 -5.56 0.72 -12.45
CA LEU A 192 -4.31 1.30 -11.96
C LEU A 192 -3.20 0.24 -11.82
N ALA A 193 -3.48 -0.85 -11.12
CA ALA A 193 -2.50 -1.89 -10.84
C ALA A 193 -2.05 -2.60 -12.12
N SER A 194 -2.97 -2.92 -13.04
CA SER A 194 -2.63 -3.53 -14.33
C SER A 194 -1.76 -2.62 -15.20
N LEU A 195 -2.01 -1.30 -15.24
CA LEU A 195 -1.14 -0.37 -15.99
C LEU A 195 0.26 -0.27 -15.38
N LEU A 196 0.35 -0.12 -14.05
CA LEU A 196 1.64 -0.08 -13.34
C LEU A 196 2.43 -1.37 -13.56
N ALA A 197 1.78 -2.54 -13.42
CA ALA A 197 2.38 -3.84 -13.65
C ALA A 197 2.84 -4.02 -15.11
N GLY A 198 2.02 -3.57 -16.08
CA GLY A 198 2.36 -3.58 -17.49
C GLY A 198 3.66 -2.83 -17.79
N CYS A 199 3.85 -1.65 -17.19
CA CYS A 199 5.06 -0.85 -17.35
C CYS A 199 6.34 -1.49 -16.80
N VAL A 200 6.20 -2.46 -15.89
CA VAL A 200 7.33 -3.20 -15.30
C VAL A 200 7.43 -4.65 -15.80
N GLY A 201 6.87 -4.94 -16.98
CA GLY A 201 7.05 -6.23 -17.64
C GLY A 201 5.94 -7.26 -17.43
N TRP A 202 4.80 -6.85 -16.85
CA TRP A 202 3.68 -7.75 -16.53
C TRP A 202 2.36 -7.32 -17.21
N PRO A 203 2.27 -7.33 -18.55
CA PRO A 203 1.11 -6.82 -19.29
C PRO A 203 -0.18 -7.63 -19.09
N SER A 204 -0.08 -8.86 -18.57
CA SER A 204 -1.23 -9.74 -18.30
C SER A 204 -1.55 -9.85 -16.80
N TYR A 205 -1.07 -8.92 -15.98
CA TYR A 205 -1.35 -8.91 -14.54
C TYR A 205 -2.85 -8.74 -14.25
N SER A 206 -3.39 -9.63 -13.42
CA SER A 206 -4.81 -9.67 -13.02
C SER A 206 -4.95 -9.35 -11.53
N PRO A 207 -5.29 -8.11 -11.14
CA PRO A 207 -5.54 -7.74 -9.75
C PRO A 207 -6.79 -8.45 -9.21
N GLU A 208 -6.61 -9.24 -8.16
CA GLU A 208 -7.66 -10.13 -7.63
C GLU A 208 -7.87 -9.96 -6.12
N ALA A 209 -6.82 -9.58 -5.40
CA ALA A 209 -6.88 -9.26 -3.99
C ALA A 209 -6.05 -8.02 -3.67
N ALA A 210 -6.49 -7.25 -2.67
CA ALA A 210 -5.68 -6.19 -2.11
C ALA A 210 -5.86 -6.04 -0.60
N ILE A 211 -4.77 -5.66 0.06
CA ILE A 211 -4.76 -5.31 1.49
C ILE A 211 -4.33 -3.85 1.61
N VAL A 212 -5.23 -3.01 2.10
CA VAL A 212 -4.92 -1.63 2.47
C VAL A 212 -4.55 -1.60 3.94
N ASN A 213 -3.30 -1.28 4.25
CA ASN A 213 -2.79 -1.15 5.61
C ASN A 213 -2.73 0.33 6.03
N PHE A 214 -3.21 0.63 7.23
CA PHE A 214 -3.23 1.96 7.83
C PHE A 214 -2.28 2.00 9.03
N TYR A 215 -1.26 2.84 8.92
CA TYR A 215 -0.22 3.00 9.93
C TYR A 215 -0.33 4.37 10.60
N HIS A 216 -0.22 4.36 11.93
CA HIS A 216 -0.04 5.55 12.75
C HIS A 216 1.40 5.57 13.31
N TRP A 217 1.78 6.64 14.02
CA TRP A 217 3.18 6.87 14.42
C TRP A 217 3.87 5.72 15.14
N ASP A 218 3.13 4.96 15.96
CA ASP A 218 3.69 3.83 16.72
C ASP A 218 3.48 2.48 16.03
N SER A 219 2.86 2.47 14.84
CA SER A 219 2.65 1.27 14.05
C SER A 219 3.98 0.75 13.49
N THR A 220 4.13 -0.57 13.52
CA THR A 220 5.25 -1.28 12.89
C THR A 220 4.72 -2.53 12.22
N LEU A 221 5.32 -2.96 11.12
CA LEU A 221 5.08 -4.28 10.52
C LEU A 221 6.32 -5.13 10.72
N ALA A 222 6.18 -6.22 11.47
CA ALA A 222 7.28 -7.12 11.78
C ALA A 222 7.80 -7.85 10.52
N PRO A 223 9.03 -8.41 10.55
CA PRO A 223 9.55 -9.20 9.45
C PRO A 223 8.65 -10.38 9.07
N HIS A 224 8.22 -10.42 7.81
CA HIS A 224 7.37 -11.48 7.24
C HIS A 224 7.63 -11.65 5.74
N THR A 225 7.03 -12.68 5.14
CA THR A 225 6.99 -12.93 3.69
C THR A 225 5.55 -13.11 3.25
N ASP A 226 5.24 -12.72 2.02
CA ASP A 226 3.92 -12.88 1.42
C ASP A 226 3.87 -14.14 0.54
N HIS A 227 3.24 -15.20 1.05
CA HIS A 227 3.20 -16.53 0.44
C HIS A 227 1.79 -17.14 0.44
N SER A 228 0.76 -16.31 0.55
CA SER A 228 -0.65 -16.74 0.61
C SER A 228 -1.28 -16.95 -0.77
N GLU A 229 -0.72 -16.34 -1.80
CA GLU A 229 -1.20 -16.43 -3.18
C GLU A 229 -0.81 -17.77 -3.81
N TRP A 230 -1.69 -18.32 -4.65
CA TRP A 230 -1.39 -19.53 -5.42
C TRP A 230 -0.42 -19.22 -6.57
N ASP A 231 -0.56 -18.05 -7.20
CA ASP A 231 0.42 -17.54 -8.16
C ASP A 231 1.51 -16.71 -7.46
N MET A 232 2.60 -17.39 -7.10
CA MET A 232 3.80 -16.74 -6.56
C MET A 232 4.72 -16.16 -7.65
N THR A 233 4.36 -16.29 -8.94
CA THR A 233 5.14 -15.71 -10.05
C THR A 233 4.75 -14.28 -10.33
N ALA A 234 3.45 -13.96 -10.15
CA ALA A 234 2.93 -12.62 -10.34
C ALA A 234 3.53 -11.61 -9.32
N PRO A 235 3.77 -10.36 -9.74
CA PRO A 235 4.35 -9.34 -8.87
C PRO A 235 3.37 -8.91 -7.78
N LEU A 236 3.93 -8.49 -6.64
CA LEU A 236 3.20 -7.76 -5.62
C LEU A 236 3.46 -6.26 -5.82
N LEU A 237 2.38 -5.48 -5.95
CA LEU A 237 2.46 -4.01 -6.10
C LEU A 237 2.07 -3.36 -4.77
N SER A 238 2.92 -2.47 -4.26
CA SER A 238 2.76 -1.81 -2.97
C SER A 238 2.79 -0.29 -3.14
N LEU A 239 1.62 0.35 -3.07
CA LEU A 239 1.46 1.79 -3.25
C LEU A 239 1.50 2.50 -1.90
N SER A 240 2.18 3.65 -1.82
CA SER A 240 2.39 4.39 -0.56
C SER A 240 1.75 5.77 -0.58
N PHE A 241 1.03 6.16 0.47
CA PHE A 241 0.48 7.52 0.62
C PHE A 241 0.67 8.07 2.05
N GLY A 242 0.90 9.37 2.17
CA GLY A 242 1.04 10.06 3.45
C GLY A 242 2.46 10.07 4.01
N GLN A 243 2.60 9.78 5.31
CA GLN A 243 3.90 9.82 5.98
C GLN A 243 4.92 8.83 5.37
N SER A 244 6.18 9.21 5.40
CA SER A 244 7.28 8.37 4.91
C SER A 244 7.51 7.17 5.85
N ALA A 245 8.14 6.12 5.34
CA ALA A 245 8.55 4.99 6.15
C ALA A 245 9.96 4.53 5.80
N VAL A 246 10.64 3.95 6.79
CA VAL A 246 11.76 3.05 6.55
C VAL A 246 11.17 1.68 6.25
N PHE A 247 11.48 1.15 5.07
CA PHE A 247 11.16 -0.21 4.66
C PHE A 247 12.43 -1.05 4.66
N LEU A 248 12.37 -2.25 5.22
CA LEU A 248 13.48 -3.20 5.21
C LEU A 248 13.18 -4.30 4.21
N LEU A 249 14.13 -4.54 3.30
CA LEU A 249 14.10 -5.65 2.35
C LEU A 249 15.27 -6.58 2.64
N GLY A 250 14.98 -7.81 3.03
CA GLY A 250 15.95 -8.87 3.28
C GLY A 250 16.00 -9.90 2.13
N GLY A 251 16.67 -11.01 2.43
CA GLY A 251 16.74 -12.17 1.55
C GLY A 251 15.53 -13.11 1.66
N ARG A 252 15.65 -14.31 1.07
CA ARG A 252 14.65 -15.39 1.20
C ARG A 252 14.70 -16.08 2.57
N ASP A 253 15.80 -15.90 3.29
CA ASP A 253 15.98 -16.31 4.68
C ASP A 253 16.26 -15.10 5.58
N ARG A 254 16.28 -15.35 6.88
CA ARG A 254 16.44 -14.32 7.92
C ARG A 254 17.91 -14.00 8.25
N CYS A 255 18.85 -14.75 7.66
CA CYS A 255 20.27 -14.62 7.92
C CYS A 255 20.92 -13.53 7.07
N GLN A 256 20.25 -13.08 6.00
CA GLN A 256 20.69 -11.94 5.21
C GLN A 256 20.31 -10.62 5.89
N ALA A 257 21.28 -9.73 6.08
CA ALA A 257 21.03 -8.39 6.59
C ALA A 257 20.15 -7.59 5.61
N PRO A 258 19.12 -6.87 6.10
CA PRO A 258 18.23 -6.15 5.22
C PRO A 258 18.85 -4.86 4.69
N VAL A 259 18.49 -4.50 3.46
CA VAL A 259 18.68 -3.16 2.91
C VAL A 259 17.52 -2.29 3.37
N ALA A 260 17.83 -1.07 3.84
CA ALA A 260 16.84 -0.10 4.28
C ALA A 260 16.55 0.92 3.18
N LEU A 261 15.27 1.19 2.93
CA LEU A 261 14.77 2.08 1.89
C LEU A 261 13.85 3.14 2.48
N TYR A 262 13.91 4.37 1.98
CA TYR A 262 12.81 5.31 2.18
C TYR A 262 11.68 5.02 1.19
N LEU A 263 10.47 4.87 1.72
CA LEU A 263 9.24 4.89 0.92
C LEU A 263 8.42 6.14 1.28
N ARG A 264 8.30 7.06 0.33
CA ARG A 264 7.57 8.33 0.49
C ARG A 264 6.16 8.25 -0.10
N SER A 265 5.38 9.30 0.09
CA SER A 265 4.06 9.39 -0.55
C SER A 265 4.18 9.39 -2.07
N GLY A 266 3.32 8.60 -2.69
CA GLY A 266 3.27 8.32 -4.11
C GLY A 266 4.13 7.15 -4.55
N ASP A 267 5.15 6.72 -3.79
CA ASP A 267 6.06 5.67 -4.26
C ASP A 267 5.33 4.33 -4.41
N VAL A 268 5.65 3.62 -5.50
CA VAL A 268 5.15 2.27 -5.79
C VAL A 268 6.33 1.31 -5.76
N LEU A 269 6.34 0.41 -4.78
CA LEU A 269 7.29 -0.69 -4.70
C LEU A 269 6.67 -1.92 -5.38
N VAL A 270 7.43 -2.55 -6.28
CA VAL A 270 7.07 -3.81 -6.94
C VAL A 270 8.04 -4.87 -6.47
N MET A 271 7.51 -5.97 -5.95
CA MET A 271 8.27 -7.16 -5.56
C MET A 271 7.91 -8.29 -6.52
N ALA A 272 8.81 -8.58 -7.47
CA ALA A 272 8.67 -9.62 -8.48
C ALA A 272 9.86 -10.60 -8.42
N GLY A 273 9.77 -11.71 -9.13
CA GLY A 273 10.88 -12.66 -9.28
C GLY A 273 11.47 -13.10 -7.92
N PRO A 274 12.80 -13.10 -7.75
CA PRO A 274 13.42 -13.48 -6.47
C PRO A 274 12.95 -12.64 -5.28
N SER A 275 12.73 -11.33 -5.47
CA SER A 275 12.29 -10.43 -4.40
C SER A 275 10.83 -10.64 -3.98
N ARG A 276 10.00 -11.34 -4.79
CA ARG A 276 8.59 -11.62 -4.48
C ARG A 276 8.39 -12.35 -3.14
N LEU A 277 9.37 -13.15 -2.74
CA LEU A 277 9.37 -13.95 -1.51
C LEU A 277 10.46 -13.52 -0.52
N SER A 278 10.97 -12.30 -0.66
CA SER A 278 11.91 -11.73 0.30
C SER A 278 11.23 -11.38 1.63
N TYR A 279 11.94 -11.62 2.73
CA TYR A 279 11.56 -11.07 4.02
C TYR A 279 11.54 -9.56 3.96
N HIS A 280 10.50 -8.95 4.52
CA HIS A 280 10.39 -7.50 4.56
C HIS A 280 9.66 -7.01 5.79
N ALA A 281 9.88 -5.74 6.14
CA ALA A 281 9.33 -5.13 7.35
C ALA A 281 9.18 -3.60 7.22
N VAL A 282 8.33 -3.03 8.07
CA VAL A 282 8.19 -1.58 8.25
C VAL A 282 8.47 -1.25 9.72
N PRO A 283 9.74 -1.05 10.12
CA PRO A 283 10.10 -0.78 11.51
C PRO A 283 9.74 0.63 12.00
N ARG A 284 9.57 1.60 11.10
CA ARG A 284 9.47 3.01 11.47
C ARG A 284 8.72 3.85 10.44
N LEU A 285 7.81 4.68 10.92
CA LEU A 285 7.27 5.83 10.20
C LEU A 285 8.12 7.08 10.48
N MET A 286 8.17 7.97 9.49
CA MET A 286 8.91 9.23 9.51
C MET A 286 8.00 10.37 9.04
N PRO A 287 8.12 11.56 9.66
CA PRO A 287 7.54 12.77 9.10
C PRO A 287 7.88 12.93 7.62
N ALA A 288 6.87 13.11 6.78
CA ALA A 288 7.08 13.47 5.39
C ALA A 288 7.77 14.84 5.34
N THR A 289 8.87 14.93 4.60
CA THR A 289 9.64 16.17 4.40
C THR A 289 8.97 17.12 3.41
N ASP A 290 8.13 16.56 2.54
CA ASP A 290 7.34 17.27 1.55
C ASP A 290 5.91 16.73 1.53
N ALA A 291 4.96 17.63 1.39
CA ALA A 291 3.56 17.27 1.35
C ALA A 291 3.15 17.08 -0.13
N ARG A 292 3.66 16.02 -0.79
CA ARG A 292 3.53 15.77 -2.26
C ARG A 292 2.10 15.71 -2.78
N TRP A 293 1.16 15.47 -1.87
CA TRP A 293 -0.28 15.53 -2.10
C TRP A 293 -0.85 16.97 -2.08
N HIS A 294 -0.02 17.99 -1.87
CA HIS A 294 -0.33 19.41 -2.03
C HIS A 294 0.20 19.93 -3.37
N ASP A 295 -0.48 20.90 -3.97
CA ASP A 295 -0.14 21.45 -5.29
C ASP A 295 0.97 22.53 -5.27
N GLY A 296 1.57 22.81 -4.11
CA GLY A 296 2.60 23.84 -3.93
C GLY A 296 2.17 25.28 -4.26
N LYS A 297 0.94 25.52 -4.73
CA LYS A 297 0.46 26.84 -5.17
C LYS A 297 -0.33 27.60 -4.10
N ARG A 298 -0.58 27.02 -2.93
CA ARG A 298 -1.39 27.68 -1.90
C ARG A 298 -0.80 27.50 -0.51
N LYS A 299 -0.51 28.64 0.15
CA LYS A 299 -0.43 28.70 1.61
C LYS A 299 -1.68 28.02 2.18
N LEU A 300 -1.49 27.25 3.25
CA LEU A 300 -2.54 26.76 4.15
C LEU A 300 -3.41 27.96 4.60
N SER A 301 -4.35 28.33 3.76
CA SER A 301 -5.39 29.33 4.01
C SER A 301 -6.69 28.66 3.64
N ALA A 302 -7.71 29.03 4.39
CA ALA A 302 -8.98 28.32 4.56
C ALA A 302 -9.78 28.08 3.26
N ASP A 303 -9.33 28.54 2.09
CA ASP A 303 -10.14 28.58 0.86
C ASP A 303 -9.93 27.40 -0.11
N CYS A 304 -9.33 26.28 0.33
CA CYS A 304 -9.24 25.07 -0.50
C CYS A 304 -10.43 24.13 -0.25
N CYS A 305 -11.56 24.47 -0.86
CA CYS A 305 -12.75 23.64 -0.93
C CYS A 305 -12.60 22.49 -1.94
N GLY A 306 -12.52 21.24 -1.48
CA GLY A 306 -13.11 20.13 -2.25
C GLY A 306 -12.17 19.28 -3.10
N GLN A 307 -11.89 18.10 -2.54
CA GLN A 307 -11.62 16.80 -3.14
C GLN A 307 -11.59 16.68 -4.68
N PRO A 308 -10.60 15.95 -5.27
CA PRO A 308 -10.62 15.63 -6.69
C PRO A 308 -11.83 14.74 -7.05
N LYS A 309 -12.55 15.10 -8.11
CA LYS A 309 -13.67 14.31 -8.67
C LYS A 309 -13.28 13.64 -9.98
N LEU A 310 -14.00 12.58 -10.32
CA LEU A 310 -14.04 12.03 -11.68
C LEU A 310 -14.79 13.05 -12.55
N ALA A 311 -14.05 13.76 -13.40
CA ALA A 311 -14.63 14.69 -14.37
C ALA A 311 -14.88 13.93 -15.68
N ARG A 312 -16.12 13.97 -16.19
CA ARG A 312 -16.46 13.47 -17.53
C ARG A 312 -15.91 14.40 -18.58
N VAL A 313 -14.87 13.97 -19.29
CA VAL A 313 -14.31 14.68 -20.44
C VAL A 313 -14.83 14.02 -21.72
N ALA A 314 -15.33 14.81 -22.66
CA ALA A 314 -15.67 14.30 -23.98
C ALA A 314 -14.38 13.88 -24.70
N ALA A 315 -14.25 12.61 -25.08
CA ALA A 315 -13.19 12.19 -25.98
C ALA A 315 -13.48 12.79 -27.36
N ALA A 316 -12.49 13.43 -27.98
CA ALA A 316 -12.60 13.89 -29.36
C ALA A 316 -12.72 12.65 -30.26
N ALA A 317 -13.93 12.37 -30.74
CA ALA A 317 -14.18 11.31 -31.72
C ALA A 317 -14.19 11.94 -33.12
N ASN A 318 -13.34 11.41 -34.02
CA ASN A 318 -13.56 11.55 -35.46
C ASN A 318 -14.81 10.75 -35.82
N GLY A 319 -15.98 11.39 -35.79
CA GLY A 319 -17.23 10.84 -36.31
C GLY A 319 -18.05 10.01 -35.30
N ASP A 320 -19.09 10.67 -34.78
CA ASP A 320 -20.43 10.14 -34.48
C ASP A 320 -20.72 9.29 -33.22
N VAL A 321 -19.80 9.14 -32.26
CA VAL A 321 -20.17 8.77 -30.88
C VAL A 321 -19.31 9.52 -29.87
N THR A 322 -19.91 10.41 -29.07
CA THR A 322 -19.23 11.05 -27.93
C THR A 322 -19.06 10.04 -26.80
N HIS A 323 -17.90 9.37 -26.72
CA HIS A 323 -17.52 8.64 -25.52
C HIS A 323 -17.05 9.63 -24.44
N HIS A 324 -17.74 9.63 -23.30
CA HIS A 324 -17.29 10.36 -22.11
C HIS A 324 -16.29 9.49 -21.34
N ARG A 325 -15.14 10.06 -20.98
CA ARG A 325 -14.12 9.41 -20.14
C ARG A 325 -14.01 10.11 -18.81
N ASP A 326 -13.87 9.35 -17.74
CA ASP A 326 -13.71 9.90 -16.40
C ASP A 326 -12.22 10.15 -16.09
N VAL A 327 -11.87 11.40 -15.79
CA VAL A 327 -10.50 11.84 -15.48
C VAL A 327 -10.45 12.37 -14.05
N ILE A 328 -9.49 11.92 -13.25
CA ILE A 328 -9.24 12.51 -11.93
C ILE A 328 -8.66 13.91 -12.11
N ARG A 329 -9.44 14.94 -11.76
CA ARG A 329 -9.02 16.35 -11.80
C ARG A 329 -9.24 17.04 -10.45
N CYS A 330 -8.49 18.12 -10.21
CA CYS A 330 -8.68 18.99 -9.05
C CYS A 330 -9.72 20.08 -9.38
N GLU A 331 -10.79 20.23 -8.60
CA GLU A 331 -11.88 21.22 -8.86
C GLU A 331 -11.50 22.69 -8.66
N CYS A 332 -10.24 22.98 -8.32
CA CYS A 332 -9.80 24.35 -8.07
C CYS A 332 -9.76 25.27 -9.31
N GLU A 333 -10.20 24.80 -10.47
CA GLU A 333 -10.40 25.62 -11.68
C GLU A 333 -11.76 26.36 -11.66
N SER A 334 -12.66 26.01 -10.74
CA SER A 334 -13.99 26.62 -10.58
C SER A 334 -14.16 27.05 -9.13
N GLY A 335 -13.79 28.31 -8.84
CA GLY A 335 -13.81 28.87 -7.49
C GLY A 335 -15.15 28.72 -6.76
N GLY A 336 -15.11 28.25 -5.51
CA GLY A 336 -16.28 28.11 -4.66
C GLY A 336 -15.93 27.76 -3.21
N GLY A 337 -15.46 28.77 -2.46
CA GLY A 337 -14.86 28.65 -1.13
C GLY A 337 -15.66 27.88 -0.06
N GLY A 338 -14.89 27.29 0.86
CA GLY A 338 -15.36 26.63 2.07
C GLY A 338 -14.17 26.43 3.02
N GLY A 339 -14.19 27.16 4.13
CA GLY A 339 -13.13 27.43 5.11
C GLY A 339 -12.40 26.26 5.82
N GLY A 340 -12.56 25.01 5.41
CA GLY A 340 -12.14 23.82 6.17
C GLY A 340 -10.95 23.06 5.59
N THR A 341 -10.09 22.49 6.44
CA THR A 341 -9.05 21.54 6.02
C THR A 341 -9.69 20.22 5.58
N ASP A 342 -9.32 19.72 4.39
CA ASP A 342 -9.80 18.41 3.89
C ASP A 342 -9.45 17.30 4.90
N PRO A 343 -10.44 16.57 5.44
CA PRO A 343 -10.20 15.53 6.45
C PRO A 343 -9.23 14.44 5.98
N VAL A 344 -9.18 14.14 4.69
CA VAL A 344 -8.21 13.17 4.15
C VAL A 344 -6.79 13.71 4.30
N ILE A 345 -6.58 15.00 4.05
CA ILE A 345 -5.27 15.65 4.21
C ILE A 345 -4.87 15.71 5.68
N GLU A 346 -5.81 16.04 6.57
CA GLU A 346 -5.57 15.98 8.01
C GLU A 346 -5.18 14.57 8.47
N TYR A 347 -5.88 13.53 7.97
CA TYR A 347 -5.55 12.14 8.25
C TYR A 347 -4.12 11.80 7.81
N LEU A 348 -3.75 12.13 6.57
CA LEU A 348 -2.42 11.86 6.01
C LEU A 348 -1.29 12.59 6.73
N SER A 349 -1.57 13.74 7.36
CA SER A 349 -0.55 14.48 8.14
C SER A 349 -0.03 13.69 9.36
N ARG A 350 -0.70 12.60 9.76
CA ARG A 350 -0.36 11.79 10.94
C ARG A 350 -0.35 10.29 10.65
N SER A 351 -0.52 9.89 9.40
CA SER A 351 -0.66 8.49 9.04
C SER A 351 -0.03 8.16 7.70
N ARG A 352 0.23 6.87 7.52
CA ARG A 352 0.67 6.29 6.26
C ARG A 352 -0.33 5.25 5.83
N ILE A 353 -0.64 5.23 4.55
CA ILE A 353 -1.49 4.22 3.92
C ILE A 353 -0.62 3.43 2.96
N ASN A 354 -0.81 2.11 2.94
CA ASN A 354 -0.15 1.22 2.01
C ASN A 354 -1.15 0.28 1.35
N VAL A 355 -1.24 0.29 0.03
CA VAL A 355 -2.14 -0.59 -0.74
C VAL A 355 -1.29 -1.67 -1.39
N ASN A 356 -1.46 -2.92 -0.94
CA ASN A 356 -0.78 -4.07 -1.55
C ASN A 356 -1.76 -4.79 -2.46
N VAL A 357 -1.49 -4.80 -3.76
CA VAL A 357 -2.31 -5.45 -4.79
C VAL A 357 -1.60 -6.74 -5.24
N ARG A 358 -2.40 -7.80 -5.39
CA ARG A 358 -1.96 -9.16 -5.69
C ARG A 358 -2.85 -9.78 -6.76
N GLN A 359 -2.23 -10.60 -7.61
CA GLN A 359 -2.93 -11.66 -8.34
C GLN A 359 -2.87 -12.92 -7.46
N VAL A 360 -4.01 -13.55 -7.20
CA VAL A 360 -4.09 -14.70 -6.29
C VAL A 360 -3.91 -15.98 -7.06
N PHE A 361 -4.56 -16.11 -8.21
CA PHE A 361 -4.64 -17.35 -8.97
C PHE A 361 -3.77 -17.32 -10.23
N PRO A 362 -3.20 -18.47 -10.65
CA PRO A 362 -2.52 -18.56 -11.92
C PRO A 362 -3.47 -18.24 -13.08
N ARG A 363 -2.94 -17.56 -14.10
CA ARG A 363 -3.71 -17.22 -15.30
C ARG A 363 -4.29 -18.47 -15.95
N GLY A 364 -5.55 -18.39 -16.37
CA GLY A 364 -6.24 -19.47 -17.07
C GLY A 364 -6.86 -20.51 -16.15
N LEU A 365 -6.69 -20.38 -14.83
CA LEU A 365 -7.47 -21.14 -13.86
C LEU A 365 -8.93 -20.68 -13.93
N MET A 366 -9.77 -21.46 -14.61
CA MET A 366 -11.22 -21.29 -14.53
C MET A 366 -11.70 -21.96 -13.24
N LEU A 367 -11.96 -21.13 -12.23
CA LEU A 367 -12.50 -21.56 -10.96
C LEU A 367 -14.00 -21.80 -11.11
N ARG A 368 -14.46 -23.03 -10.90
CA ARG A 368 -15.89 -23.36 -10.87
C ARG A 368 -16.46 -22.92 -9.51
N PRO A 369 -17.76 -22.58 -9.43
CA PRO A 369 -18.41 -22.20 -8.17
C PRO A 369 -18.29 -23.24 -7.05
N GLU A 370 -18.09 -24.51 -7.42
CA GLU A 370 -17.94 -25.66 -6.52
C GLU A 370 -16.50 -25.91 -6.05
N ASP A 371 -15.50 -25.27 -6.68
CA ASP A 371 -14.11 -25.51 -6.33
C ASP A 371 -13.86 -24.85 -4.93
N PRO A 372 -13.33 -25.60 -3.95
CA PRO A 372 -13.25 -25.18 -2.55
C PRO A 372 -12.19 -24.10 -2.27
#